data_AF-A0A3B3QCS7-F1
#
_entry.id   AF-A0A3B3QCS7-F1
#
_cell.length_a   1.000
_cell.length_b   1.000
_cell.length_c   1.000
_cell.angle_alpha   90.00
_cell.angle_beta   90.00
_cell.angle_gamma   90.00
#
_symmetry.space_group_name_H-M   'P 1'
#
loop_
_entity.id
_entity.type
_entity.pdbx_description
1 polymer ?
#
loop_
_entity_poly.entity_id
_entity_poly.type
_entity_poly.pdbx_seq_one_letter_code
_entity_poly.pdbx_strand_id
1 'polypeptide(L)'
;SQQSVCEGCPSSVLRCLSRGRFSVVKRFEQQGTQLSVAAKLVNKRLVRRDQVTRELRLLQLVQHPQIPGLLDTFETPTSYVLLLEM
;
A
#
# COMPACT_ATOMS: atom_id res chain seq x y z
N SER A 1 18.64 -4.93 1.83
CA SER A 1 17.96 -5.21 0.56
C SER A 1 16.94 -4.12 0.29
N GLN A 2 17.36 -3.08 -0.41
CA GLN A 2 16.55 -1.89 -0.71
C GLN A 2 15.88 -2.13 -2.06
N GLN A 3 14.60 -2.52 -2.07
CA GLN A 3 13.84 -2.65 -3.29
C GLN A 3 13.49 -1.24 -3.77
N SER A 4 14.20 -0.82 -4.80
CA SER A 4 13.84 0.22 -5.77
C SER A 4 12.32 0.43 -5.86
N VAL A 5 11.85 1.56 -5.34
CA VAL A 5 10.69 2.22 -5.95
C VAL A 5 11.09 2.42 -7.41
N CYS A 6 10.35 1.82 -8.33
CA CYS A 6 10.60 1.93 -9.77
C CYS A 6 10.41 3.40 -10.20
N GLU A 7 11.40 4.25 -9.97
CA GLU A 7 11.43 5.65 -10.43
C GLU A 7 11.83 5.77 -11.92
N GLY A 8 11.81 4.66 -12.66
CA GLY A 8 12.39 4.57 -14.01
C GLY A 8 11.47 4.11 -15.14
N CYS A 9 10.19 3.83 -14.91
CA CYS A 9 9.28 3.44 -16.00
C CYS A 9 8.34 4.61 -16.37
N PRO A 10 8.45 5.19 -17.58
CA PRO A 10 7.61 6.31 -18.02
C PRO A 10 6.12 5.95 -18.22
N SER A 11 5.71 4.74 -17.81
CA SER A 11 4.41 4.15 -18.11
C SER A 11 3.60 3.73 -16.87
N SER A 12 4.17 3.79 -15.65
CA SER A 12 3.42 3.46 -14.43
C SER A 12 2.45 4.57 -14.05
N VAL A 13 1.14 4.30 -14.16
CA VAL A 13 0.10 5.26 -13.80
C VAL A 13 -0.13 5.18 -12.29
N LEU A 14 0.23 6.27 -11.59
CA LEU A 14 -0.08 6.43 -10.17
C LEU A 14 -1.36 7.25 -10.02
N ARG A 15 -2.47 6.60 -9.66
CA ARG A 15 -3.76 7.27 -9.47
C ARG A 15 -4.20 7.20 -8.01
N CYS A 16 -4.54 8.33 -7.41
CA CYS A 16 -5.20 8.33 -6.11
C CYS A 16 -6.58 7.68 -6.25
N LEU A 17 -6.80 6.57 -5.53
CA LEU A 17 -8.06 5.84 -5.53
C LEU A 17 -8.98 6.37 -4.42
N SER A 18 -8.42 6.56 -3.22
CA SER A 18 -9.16 7.06 -2.08
C SER A 18 -8.27 7.83 -1.10
N ARG A 19 -8.87 8.77 -0.38
CA ARG A 19 -8.22 9.54 0.68
C ARG A 19 -9.01 9.39 1.96
N GLY A 20 -8.42 8.71 2.94
CA GLY A 20 -8.93 8.62 4.30
C GLY A 20 -8.42 9.78 5.16
N ARG A 21 -8.90 9.83 6.41
CA ARG A 21 -8.49 10.84 7.40
C ARG A 21 -7.01 10.75 7.75
N PHE A 22 -6.45 9.54 7.77
CA PHE A 22 -5.09 9.29 8.22
C PHE A 22 -4.20 8.60 7.18
N SER A 23 -4.78 8.28 6.02
CA SER A 23 -4.09 7.53 4.97
C SER A 23 -4.57 7.91 3.58
N VAL A 24 -3.74 7.68 2.57
CA VAL A 24 -4.09 7.81 1.16
C VAL A 24 -3.86 6.48 0.47
N VAL A 25 -4.82 6.02 -0.33
CA VAL A 25 -4.66 4.83 -1.17
C VAL A 25 -4.37 5.27 -2.60
N LYS A 26 -3.24 4.82 -3.13
CA LYS A 26 -2.85 5.03 -4.51
C LYS A 26 -2.83 3.71 -5.24
N ARG A 27 -3.42 3.67 -6.43
CA ARG A 27 -3.28 2.55 -7.35
C ARG A 27 -1.99 2.73 -8.14
N PHE A 28 -1.25 1.64 -8.28
CA PHE A 28 -0.10 1.51 -9.16
C PHE A 28 -0.43 0.47 -10.22
N GLU A 29 -0.47 0.91 -11.47
CA GLU A 29 -0.59 0.04 -12.64
C GLU A 29 0.69 0.13 -13.45
N GLN A 30 1.38 -0.98 -13.65
CA GLN A 30 2.56 -1.03 -14.50
C GLN A 30 2.13 -1.38 -15.93
N GLN A 31 2.17 -0.40 -16.84
CA GLN A 31 1.83 -0.61 -18.25
C GLN A 31 2.72 -1.71 -18.87
N GLY A 32 2.08 -2.73 -19.45
CA GLY A 32 2.76 -3.87 -20.06
C GLY A 32 2.76 -5.14 -19.19
N THR A 33 2.51 -5.02 -17.89
CA THR A 33 2.23 -6.15 -17.00
C THR A 33 0.80 -6.05 -16.49
N GLN A 34 0.09 -7.17 -16.35
CA GLN A 34 -1.24 -7.18 -15.71
C GLN A 34 -1.17 -7.01 -14.17
N LEU A 35 -0.09 -6.39 -13.67
CA LEU A 35 0.11 -6.16 -12.25
C LEU A 35 -0.54 -4.83 -11.86
N SER A 36 -1.64 -4.94 -11.11
CA SER A 36 -2.32 -3.82 -10.46
C SER A 36 -2.19 -4.01 -8.96
N VAL A 37 -1.71 -2.99 -8.25
CA VAL A 37 -1.61 -3.02 -6.79
C VAL A 37 -2.14 -1.73 -6.17
N ALA A 38 -2.64 -1.82 -4.94
CA ALA A 38 -3.05 -0.67 -4.15
C ALA A 38 -2.04 -0.42 -3.02
N ALA A 39 -1.46 0.77 -2.99
CA ALA A 39 -0.58 1.22 -1.91
C ALA A 39 -1.38 2.09 -0.94
N LYS A 40 -1.60 1.62 0.29
CA LYS A 40 -2.17 2.42 1.39
C LYS A 40 -1.03 3.07 2.18
N LEU A 41 -0.89 4.38 2.05
CA LEU A 41 0.09 5.19 2.78
C LEU A 41 -0.56 5.73 4.05
N VAL A 42 -0.14 5.24 5.22
CA VAL A 42 -0.63 5.67 6.53
C VAL A 42 0.38 6.61 7.18
N ASN A 43 -0.05 7.83 7.53
CA ASN A 43 0.85 8.84 8.07
C ASN A 43 1.17 8.56 9.55
N LYS A 44 2.45 8.42 9.88
CA LYS A 44 2.92 8.12 11.25
C LYS A 44 2.62 9.24 12.25
N ARG A 45 2.52 10.49 11.79
CA ARG A 45 2.20 11.63 12.66
C ARG A 45 0.74 11.66 13.06
N LEU A 46 -0.12 11.00 12.28
CA LEU A 46 -1.57 11.06 12.46
C LEU A 46 -2.14 9.79 13.09
N VAL A 47 -1.37 8.70 13.15
CA VAL A 47 -1.82 7.38 13.64
C VAL A 47 -0.82 6.81 14.63
N ARG A 48 -1.32 6.23 15.72
CA ARG A 48 -0.49 5.48 16.68
C ARG A 48 -0.03 4.16 16.06
N ARG A 49 1.21 3.77 16.32
CA ARG A 49 1.80 2.51 15.84
C ARG A 49 0.89 1.31 16.11
N ASP A 50 0.29 1.22 17.29
CA ASP A 50 -0.58 0.08 17.67
C ASP A 50 -1.80 -0.07 16.76
N GLN A 51 -2.38 1.05 16.28
CA GLN A 51 -3.50 1.00 15.33
C GLN A 51 -3.05 0.43 13.99
N VAL A 52 -1.89 0.86 13.49
CA VAL A 52 -1.33 0.35 12.23
C VAL A 52 -0.96 -1.13 12.37
N THR A 53 -0.33 -1.52 13.48
CA THR A 53 0.00 -2.93 13.77
C THR A 53 -1.25 -3.78 13.87
N ARG A 54 -2.35 -3.26 14.43
CA ARG A 54 -3.62 -3.97 14.50
C ARG A 54 -4.21 -4.19 13.11
N GLU A 55 -4.28 -3.15 12.28
CA GLU A 55 -4.74 -3.29 10.89
C GLU A 55 -3.89 -4.32 10.14
N LEU A 56 -2.57 -4.26 10.30
CA LEU A 56 -1.66 -5.19 9.65
C LEU A 56 -1.92 -6.64 10.05
N ARG A 57 -2.06 -6.90 11.35
CA ARG A 57 -2.39 -8.25 11.84
C ARG A 57 -3.71 -8.75 11.29
N LEU A 58 -4.73 -7.89 11.20
CA LEU A 58 -6.02 -8.28 10.63
C LEU A 58 -5.87 -8.66 9.16
N LEU A 59 -5.15 -7.86 8.36
CA LEU A 59 -4.90 -8.16 6.96
C LEU A 59 -4.09 -9.45 6.77
N GLN A 60 -3.16 -9.77 7.67
CA GLN A 60 -2.40 -11.02 7.63
C GLN A 60 -3.24 -12.26 7.97
N LEU A 61 -4.24 -12.11 8.85
CA LEU A 61 -5.11 -13.21 9.27
C LEU A 61 -6.25 -13.48 8.28
N VAL A 62 -6.62 -12.48 7.48
CA VAL A 62 -7.74 -12.56 6.55
C VAL A 62 -7.24 -12.99 5.17
N GLN A 63 -7.52 -14.24 4.80
CA GLN A 63 -7.37 -14.73 3.43
C GLN A 63 -8.77 -15.00 2.88
N HIS A 64 -9.31 -14.02 2.17
CA HIS A 64 -10.64 -14.13 1.58
C HIS A 64 -10.65 -13.54 0.17
N PRO A 65 -11.26 -14.20 -0.83
CA PRO A 65 -11.26 -13.73 -2.23
C PRO A 65 -11.85 -12.32 -2.45
N GLN A 66 -12.64 -11.83 -1.50
CA GLN A 66 -13.26 -10.50 -1.56
C GLN A 66 -12.51 -9.43 -0.76
N ILE A 67 -11.42 -9.78 -0.08
CA ILE A 67 -10.62 -8.87 0.74
C ILE A 67 -9.22 -8.81 0.14
N PRO A 68 -8.71 -7.61 -0.20
CA PRO A 68 -7.38 -7.46 -0.76
C PRO A 68 -6.32 -8.12 0.12
N GLY A 69 -5.58 -9.06 -0.46
CA GLY A 69 -4.44 -9.70 0.19
C GLY A 69 -3.33 -8.68 0.43
N LEU A 70 -2.66 -8.79 1.58
CA LEU A 70 -1.45 -8.01 1.84
C LEU A 70 -0.27 -8.64 1.09
N LEU A 71 0.26 -7.91 0.11
CA LEU A 71 1.43 -8.32 -0.66
C LEU A 71 2.72 -8.07 0.12
N ASP A 72 2.88 -6.85 0.61
CA ASP A 72 4.10 -6.43 1.28
C ASP A 72 3.87 -5.16 2.11
N THR A 73 4.82 -4.85 2.98
CA THR A 73 4.81 -3.66 3.82
C THR A 73 6.14 -2.95 3.78
N PHE A 74 6.09 -1.63 3.61
CA PHE A 74 7.27 -0.79 3.65
C PHE A 74 7.10 0.29 4.71
N GLU A 75 8.22 0.69 5.29
CA GLU A 75 8.27 1.79 6.22
C GLU A 75 9.11 2.92 5.62
N THR A 76 8.51 4.08 5.45
CA THR A 76 9.24 5.32 5.12
C THR A 76 9.42 6.15 6.39
N PRO A 77 10.30 7.16 6.41
CA PRO A 77 10.46 8.00 7.59
C PRO A 77 9.16 8.64 8.09
N THR A 78 8.21 8.93 7.19
CA THR A 78 6.97 9.66 7.51
C THR A 78 5.71 8.81 7.48
N SER A 79 5.73 7.63 6.86
CA SER A 79 4.53 6.81 6.62
C SER A 79 4.81 5.32 6.70
N TYR A 80 3.77 4.54 7.02
CA TYR A 80 3.72 3.11 6.72
C TYR A 80 3.05 2.91 5.37
N VAL A 81 3.57 2.03 4.53
CA VAL A 81 3.02 1.73 3.21
C VAL A 81 2.63 0.26 3.20
N LEU A 82 1.35 -0.02 2.95
CA LEU A 82 0.84 -1.38 2.81
C LEU A 82 0.52 -1.59 1.33
N LEU A 83 1.16 -2.58 0.69
CA LEU A 83 0.83 -3.01 -0.66
C LEU A 83 -0.23 -4.09 -0.60
N LEU A 84 -1.30 -3.89 -1.37
CA LEU A 84 -2.46 -4.75 -1.41
C LEU A 84 -2.71 -5.21 -2.85
N GLU A 85 -3.21 -6.43 -3.00
CA GLU A 85 -3.71 -6.99 -4.26
C GLU A 85 -4.93 -6.21 -4.77
N MET A 86 -5.12 -6.16 -6.09
CA MET A 86 -6.25 -5.50 -6.76
C MET A 86 -6.84 -6.39 -7.84
#